data_AF-A0A3D0RZ66-F1
#
_entry.id   AF-A0A3D0RZ66-F1
#
_cell.length_a   1.000
_cell.length_b   1.000
_cell.length_c   1.000
_cell.angle_alpha   90.00
_cell.angle_beta   90.00
_cell.angle_gamma   90.00
#
_symmetry.space_group_name_H-M   'P 1'
#
loop_
_entity.id
_entity.type
_entity.pdbx_description
1 polymer ?
#
loop_
_entity_poly.entity_id
_entity_poly.type
_entity_poly.pdbx_seq_one_letter_code
_entity_poly.pdbx_strand_id
1 'polypeptide(L)' 'AHVADAVDKGAEVVLGGRRAETGHDSRLYFEPTVIKGADESMLLAQEETFGPV' A
#
# COMPACT_ATOMS: atom_id res chain seq x y z
N ALA A 1 -4.75 -1.06 5.57
CA ALA A 1 -5.02 -2.49 5.74
C ALA A 1 -4.09 -3.30 4.85
N HIS A 2 -4.26 -3.28 3.53
CA HIS A 2 -3.51 -4.13 2.59
C HIS A 2 -1.98 -3.92 2.62
N VAL A 3 -1.52 -2.65 2.64
CA VAL A 3 -0.08 -2.34 2.72
C VAL A 3 0.54 -2.84 4.02
N ALA A 4 -0.16 -2.67 5.15
CA ALA A 4 0.34 -3.12 6.46
C ALA A 4 0.40 -4.65 6.54
N ASP A 5 -0.63 -5.35 6.06
CA ASP A 5 -0.66 -6.81 5.99
C ASP A 5 0.51 -7.37 5.16
N ALA A 6 0.82 -6.75 4.02
CA ALA A 6 1.95 -7.15 3.20
C ALA A 6 3.28 -6.99 3.94
N VAL A 7 3.49 -5.87 4.63
CA VAL A 7 4.71 -5.62 5.43
C VAL A 7 4.82 -6.61 6.60
N ASP A 8 3.71 -6.87 7.30
CA ASP A 8 3.67 -7.83 8.41
C ASP A 8 3.98 -9.26 7.94
N LYS A 9 3.69 -9.58 6.67
CA LYS A 9 4.02 -10.86 6.01
C LYS A 9 5.39 -10.88 5.32
N GLY A 10 6.18 -9.81 5.46
CA GLY A 10 7.57 -9.75 4.99
C GLY A 10 7.80 -9.07 3.64
N ALA A 11 6.77 -8.45 3.05
CA ALA A 11 6.95 -7.60 1.88
C ALA A 11 7.67 -6.28 2.22
N GLU A 12 8.26 -5.66 1.20
CA GLU A 12 8.95 -4.38 1.29
C GLU A 12 8.18 -3.31 0.51
N VAL A 13 7.85 -2.18 1.15
CA VAL A 13 7.37 -0.99 0.45
C VAL A 13 8.58 -0.23 -0.10
N VAL A 14 8.74 -0.25 -1.43
CA VAL A 14 9.87 0.42 -2.10
C VAL A 14 9.55 1.86 -2.50
N LEU A 15 8.27 2.21 -2.55
CA LEU A 15 7.76 3.56 -2.81
C LEU A 15 6.41 3.74 -2.12
N GLY A 16 6.16 4.92 -1.55
CA GLY A 16 4.85 5.31 -1.05
C GLY A 16 4.45 4.59 0.24
N GLY A 17 3.22 4.04 0.27
CA GLY A 17 2.69 3.23 1.37
C GLY A 17 2.11 4.03 2.54
N ARG A 18 1.92 5.35 2.38
CA ARG A 18 1.42 6.24 3.42
C ARG A 18 0.51 7.33 2.85
N ARG A 19 -0.14 8.07 3.76
CA ARG A 19 -0.93 9.25 3.40
C ARG A 19 -0.03 10.31 2.80
N ALA A 20 -0.50 10.97 1.75
CA ALA A 20 0.23 12.08 1.16
C ALA A 20 0.21 13.29 2.11
N GLU A 21 1.38 13.86 2.41
CA GLU A 21 1.54 14.88 3.47
C GLU A 21 1.46 16.32 2.94
N THR A 22 1.80 16.56 1.67
CA THR A 22 1.90 17.92 1.10
C THR A 22 1.34 17.99 -0.32
N GLY A 23 0.84 19.16 -0.73
CA GLY A 23 0.43 19.42 -2.12
C GLY A 23 -0.98 18.94 -2.48
N HIS A 24 -1.81 18.64 -1.49
CA HIS A 24 -3.17 18.13 -1.69
C HIS A 24 -4.20 18.86 -0.81
N ASP A 25 -5.39 19.11 -1.36
CA ASP A 25 -6.47 19.83 -0.68
C ASP A 25 -7.23 18.99 0.37
N SER A 26 -6.80 17.73 0.60
CA SER A 26 -7.49 16.78 1.47
C SER A 26 -6.54 15.75 2.09
N ARG A 27 -6.92 15.20 3.25
CA ARG A 27 -6.19 14.09 3.91
C ARG A 27 -6.57 12.71 3.37
N LEU A 28 -7.42 12.66 2.35
CA LEU A 28 -7.86 11.43 1.69
C LEU A 28 -6.89 10.96 0.61
N TYR A 29 -5.89 11.76 0.25
CA TYR A 29 -4.85 11.35 -0.69
C TYR A 29 -3.87 10.34 -0.05
N PHE A 30 -3.49 9.36 -0.86
CA PHE A 30 -2.54 8.32 -0.50
C PHE A 30 -1.45 8.28 -1.58
N GLU A 31 -0.19 8.10 -1.19
CA GLU A 31 0.92 8.07 -2.12
C GLU A 31 0.81 6.85 -3.07
N PRO A 32 1.15 6.98 -4.36
CA PRO A 32 1.34 5.81 -5.22
C PRO A 32 2.32 4.85 -4.58
N THR A 33 1.89 3.60 -4.42
CA THR A 33 2.62 2.61 -3.64
C THR A 33 3.18 1.52 -4.56
N VAL A 34 4.39 1.07 -4.27
CA VAL A 34 4.98 -0.10 -4.94
C VAL A 34 5.47 -1.05 -3.85
N ILE A 35 5.01 -2.29 -3.91
CA ILE A 35 5.35 -3.35 -2.97
C ILE A 35 6.17 -4.42 -3.68
N LYS A 36 7.32 -4.76 -3.10
CA LYS A 36 8.21 -5.82 -3.56
C LYS A 36 8.06 -7.05 -2.68
N GLY A 37 8.06 -8.23 -3.29
CA GLY A 37 7.94 -9.49 -2.57
C GLY A 37 6.51 -9.82 -2.14
N ALA A 38 5.50 -9.30 -2.85
CA ALA A 38 4.13 -9.72 -2.64
C ALA A 38 3.91 -11.18 -3.07
N ASP A 39 3.18 -11.93 -2.26
CA ASP A 39 2.80 -13.32 -2.54
C ASP A 39 1.31 -13.59 -2.22
N GLU A 40 0.83 -14.78 -2.60
CA GLU A 40 -0.58 -15.19 -2.50
C GLU A 40 -1.11 -15.25 -1.06
N SER A 41 -0.25 -15.22 -0.04
CA SER A 41 -0.69 -15.19 1.37
C SER A 41 -1.16 -13.81 1.82
N MET A 42 -0.87 -12.74 1.07
CA MET A 42 -1.17 -11.36 1.43
C MET A 42 -2.58 -10.93 1.00
N LEU A 43 -3.24 -10.08 1.79
CA LEU A 43 -4.60 -9.61 1.52
C LEU A 43 -4.70 -8.91 0.15
N LEU A 44 -3.68 -8.15 -0.25
CA LEU A 44 -3.64 -7.49 -1.56
C LEU A 44 -3.64 -8.45 -2.76
N ALA A 45 -3.32 -9.73 -2.54
CA ALA A 45 -3.34 -10.77 -3.57
C ALA A 45 -4.66 -11.54 -3.59
N GLN A 46 -5.51 -11.36 -2.56
CA GLN A 46 -6.78 -12.09 -2.37
C GLN A 46 -8.00 -11.17 -2.51
N GLU A 47 -7.83 -9.89 -2.20
CA GLU A 47 -8.87 -8.86 -2.17
C GLU A 47 -8.47 -7.67 -3.05
N GLU A 48 -9.45 -7.01 -3.65
CA GLU A 48 -9.22 -5.81 -4.43
C GLU A 48 -8.88 -4.62 -3.51
N THR A 49 -7.67 -4.05 -3.65
CA THR A 49 -7.24 -2.89 -2.84
C THR A 49 -8.03 -1.62 -3.15
N PHE A 50 -8.48 -1.45 -4.39
CA PHE A 50 -9.23 -0.27 -4.87
C PHE A 50 -8.57 1.09 -4.54
N GLY A 51 -7.24 1.10 -4.49
CA GLY A 51 -6.40 2.25 -4.15
C GLY A 51 -5.05 2.16 -4.86
N PRO A 52 -4.19 3.19 -4.73
CA PRO A 52 -2.98 3.30 -5.54
C PRO A 52 -1.83 2.46 -4.96
N VAL A 53 -1.95 1.13 -5.08
CA VAL A 53 -1.00 0.11 -4.59
C VAL A 53 -0.65 -0.88 -5.67
#